data_AF-A0A5J4Y7U6-F1
#
_entry.id   AF-A0A5J4Y7U6-F1
#
_cell.length_a   1.000
_cell.length_b   1.000
_cell.length_c   1.000
_cell.angle_alpha   90.00
_cell.angle_beta   90.00
_cell.angle_gamma   90.00
#
_symmetry.space_group_name_H-M   'P 1'
#
loop_
_entity.id
_entity.type
_entity.pdbx_description
1 polymer ?
#
loop_
_entity_poly.entity_id
_entity_poly.type
_entity_poly.pdbx_seq_one_letter_code
_entity_poly.pdbx_strand_id
1 'polypeptide(L)'
;MTVVNAMIAFSIGDLEWREATSKAGGVSNPNRLWPVAVSGFDELLKRKTVQDDALKQHAERLANAVDMARTLQRSEETLLKDRMETIKRNHVGLSDQLLRIMRALDALEGRFAEASNHHSIGLLSRAEALSAASSMQGDAPAQRNLQSLTQSDINDVQQMLIDNTKVLTKLQEVLRKDKRDIAIMAEAQHNDGLALMVT
;
A
#
# COMPACT_ATOMS: atom_id res chain seq x y z
N MET A 1 14.87 37.52 32.44
CA MET A 1 14.84 38.93 32.90
C MET A 1 13.38 39.36 33.10
N THR A 2 12.79 39.01 34.24
CA THR A 2 11.34 39.17 34.51
C THR A 2 11.09 39.69 35.91
N VAL A 3 11.90 40.67 36.36
CA VAL A 3 11.73 41.30 37.68
C VAL A 3 11.34 42.78 37.56
N VAL A 4 11.38 43.38 36.37
CA VAL A 4 11.13 44.83 36.22
C VAL A 4 9.65 45.18 36.03
N ASN A 5 8.79 44.24 35.61
CA ASN A 5 7.38 44.54 35.36
C ASN A 5 6.46 44.48 36.60
N ALA A 6 6.97 44.07 37.77
CA ALA A 6 6.19 44.08 39.01
C ALA A 6 6.13 45.47 39.68
N MET A 7 6.93 46.43 39.21
CA MET A 7 7.13 47.72 39.89
C MET A 7 6.18 48.85 39.42
N ILE A 8 5.34 48.60 38.40
CA ILE A 8 4.33 49.56 37.90
C ILE A 8 2.91 49.19 38.39
N ALA A 9 2.78 48.24 39.31
CA ALA A 9 1.53 48.01 40.06
C ALA A 9 1.28 49.07 41.16
N PHE A 10 1.85 50.26 41.02
CA PHE A 10 1.77 51.34 42.01
C PHE A 10 0.73 52.39 41.58
N SER A 11 -0.56 51.99 41.54
CA SER A 11 -1.78 52.84 41.68
C SER A 11 -3.03 52.29 40.98
N ILE A 12 -3.04 51.06 40.48
CA ILE A 12 -4.28 50.42 39.97
C ILE A 12 -4.96 49.71 41.12
N GLY A 13 -6.25 49.98 41.33
CA GLY A 13 -6.98 49.35 42.43
C GLY A 13 -7.02 47.83 42.27
N ASP A 14 -6.81 47.09 43.36
CA ASP A 14 -6.93 45.62 43.39
C ASP A 14 -8.24 45.12 42.80
N LEU A 15 -9.30 45.92 42.91
CA LEU A 15 -10.61 45.62 42.33
C LEU A 15 -10.59 45.66 40.80
N GLU A 16 -9.96 46.67 40.19
CA GLU A 16 -9.86 46.83 38.74
C GLU A 16 -8.98 45.72 38.12
N TRP A 17 -7.90 45.35 38.81
CA TRP A 17 -7.05 44.24 38.39
C TRP A 17 -7.80 42.90 38.44
N ARG A 18 -8.55 42.64 39.52
CA ARG A 18 -9.36 41.43 39.66
C ARG A 18 -10.48 41.36 38.62
N GLU A 19 -11.12 42.48 38.33
CA GLU A 19 -12.16 42.56 37.29
C GLU A 19 -11.57 42.31 35.89
N ALA A 20 -10.45 42.95 35.55
CA ALA A 20 -9.77 42.74 34.27
C ALA A 20 -9.27 41.30 34.10
N THR A 21 -8.78 40.68 35.18
CA THR A 21 -8.34 39.28 35.18
C THR A 21 -9.52 38.33 35.04
N SER A 22 -10.66 38.62 35.66
CA SER A 22 -11.90 37.86 35.50
C SER A 22 -12.43 37.95 34.06
N LYS A 23 -12.43 39.15 33.46
CA LYS A 23 -12.80 39.36 32.04
C LYS A 23 -11.85 38.65 31.08
N ALA A 24 -10.57 38.56 31.42
CA ALA A 24 -9.58 37.81 30.63
C ALA A 24 -9.71 36.28 30.75
N GLY A 25 -10.63 35.75 31.58
CA GLY A 25 -10.86 34.30 31.73
C GLY A 25 -10.10 33.66 32.91
N GLY A 26 -9.48 34.46 33.77
CA GLY A 26 -8.83 33.98 35.00
C GLY A 26 -7.71 32.97 34.76
N VAL A 27 -7.56 32.01 35.68
CA VAL A 27 -6.51 30.96 35.65
C VAL A 27 -6.69 29.98 34.48
N SER A 28 -7.89 29.91 33.91
CA SER A 28 -8.22 29.06 32.76
C SER A 28 -8.44 29.89 31.50
N ASN A 29 -7.45 30.71 31.12
CA ASN A 29 -7.55 31.52 29.90
C ASN A 29 -7.20 30.70 28.64
N PRO A 30 -8.16 30.40 27.74
CA PRO A 30 -7.89 29.68 26.49
C PRO A 30 -6.94 30.45 25.56
N ASN A 31 -6.96 31.78 25.63
CA ASN A 31 -6.18 32.66 24.76
C ASN A 31 -4.83 33.05 25.37
N ARG A 32 -4.51 32.60 26.61
CA ARG A 32 -3.28 32.92 27.35
C ARG A 32 -2.97 34.42 27.45
N LEU A 33 -4.00 35.26 27.43
CA LEU A 33 -3.90 36.70 27.61
C LEU A 33 -3.86 37.05 29.10
N TRP A 34 -3.12 38.09 29.44
CA TRP A 34 -3.07 38.61 30.81
C TRP A 34 -3.32 40.12 30.75
N PRO A 35 -4.08 40.67 31.71
CA PRO A 35 -4.33 42.10 31.73
C PRO A 35 -3.00 42.84 31.92
N VAL A 36 -2.82 43.90 31.14
CA VAL A 36 -1.63 44.73 31.20
C VAL A 36 -2.08 46.15 31.45
N ALA A 37 -1.69 46.69 32.59
CA ALA A 37 -1.87 48.09 32.94
C ALA A 37 -1.40 49.02 31.81
N VAL A 38 -2.18 50.06 31.52
CA VAL A 38 -1.74 51.18 30.69
C VAL A 38 -2.03 52.46 31.44
N SER A 39 -1.02 53.31 31.60
CA SER A 39 -1.18 54.66 32.08
C SER A 39 -0.66 55.66 31.04
N GLY A 40 -1.52 56.57 30.61
CA GLY A 40 -1.18 57.68 29.72
C GLY A 40 -1.01 57.31 28.23
N PHE A 41 -0.65 58.31 27.44
CA PHE A 41 -0.54 58.22 25.98
C PHE A 41 0.75 57.54 25.51
N ASP A 42 1.85 57.69 26.27
CA ASP A 42 3.16 57.12 25.91
C ASP A 42 3.16 55.59 25.87
N GLU A 43 2.41 54.95 26.77
CA GLU A 43 2.28 53.48 26.78
C GLU A 43 1.38 52.96 25.65
N LEU A 44 0.37 53.73 25.24
CA LEU A 44 -0.42 53.43 24.04
C LEU A 44 0.44 53.54 22.77
N LEU A 45 1.31 54.55 22.70
CA LEU A 45 2.25 54.70 21.59
C LEU A 45 3.22 53.51 21.52
N LYS A 46 3.79 53.07 22.65
CA LYS A 46 4.62 51.86 22.71
C LYS A 46 3.88 50.61 22.26
N ARG A 47 2.60 50.46 22.61
CA ARG A 47 1.78 49.34 22.13
C ARG A 47 1.56 49.41 20.63
N LYS A 48 1.30 50.61 20.09
CA LYS A 48 1.15 50.81 18.65
C LYS A 48 2.42 50.39 17.91
N THR A 49 3.59 50.80 18.38
CA THR A 49 4.86 50.41 17.71
C THR A 49 5.07 48.89 17.76
N VAL A 50 4.80 48.25 18.90
CA VAL A 50 4.88 46.78 19.02
C VAL A 50 3.87 46.08 18.10
N GLN A 51 2.65 46.62 17.97
CA GLN A 51 1.65 46.10 17.04
C GLN A 51 2.08 46.27 15.58
N ASP A 52 2.61 47.43 15.21
CA ASP A 52 3.10 47.71 13.86
C ASP A 52 4.26 46.75 13.49
N ASP A 53 5.16 46.46 14.44
CA ASP A 53 6.25 45.49 14.23
C ASP A 53 5.73 44.05 14.15
N ALA A 54 4.76 43.67 14.97
CA ALA A 54 4.11 42.36 14.87
C ALA A 54 3.40 42.18 13.52
N LEU A 55 2.72 43.22 13.03
CA LEU A 55 2.05 43.21 11.73
C LEU A 55 3.05 43.00 10.59
N LYS A 56 4.22 43.65 10.63
CA LYS A 56 5.29 43.41 9.64
C LYS A 56 5.75 41.96 9.65
N GLN A 57 6.02 41.39 10.83
CA GLN A 57 6.43 39.99 10.95
C GLN A 57 5.34 39.03 10.44
N HIS A 58 4.07 39.32 10.71
CA HIS A 58 2.96 38.52 10.18
C HIS A 58 2.85 38.62 8.66
N ALA A 59 3.03 39.81 8.08
CA ALA A 59 3.05 40.00 6.63
C ALA A 59 4.19 39.22 5.97
N GLU A 60 5.39 39.24 6.56
CA GLU A 60 6.54 38.45 6.09
C GLU A 60 6.28 36.95 6.16
N ARG A 61 5.69 36.46 7.27
CA ARG A 61 5.32 35.04 7.39
C ARG A 61 4.30 34.62 6.34
N LEU A 62 3.30 35.47 6.08
CA LEU A 62 2.29 35.21 5.05
C LEU A 62 2.91 35.23 3.65
N ALA A 63 3.81 36.17 3.36
CA ALA A 63 4.53 36.21 2.09
C ALA A 63 5.34 34.91 1.86
N ASN A 64 6.09 34.48 2.88
CA ASN A 64 6.85 33.22 2.83
C ASN A 64 5.92 32.01 2.65
N ALA A 65 4.77 31.97 3.34
CA ALA A 65 3.80 30.89 3.21
C ALA A 65 3.20 30.83 1.78
N VAL A 66 2.90 31.99 1.19
CA VAL A 66 2.42 32.09 -0.20
C VAL A 66 3.49 31.63 -1.19
N ASP A 67 4.75 32.00 -0.97
CA ASP A 67 5.85 31.59 -1.84
C ASP A 67 6.10 30.08 -1.75
N MET A 68 6.04 29.49 -0.55
CA MET A 68 6.09 28.04 -0.37
C MET A 68 4.90 27.33 -1.04
N ALA A 69 3.70 27.88 -0.94
CA ALA A 69 2.53 27.30 -1.62
C ALA A 69 2.70 27.33 -3.15
N ARG A 70 3.26 28.42 -3.69
CA ARG A 70 3.55 28.54 -5.13
C ARG A 70 4.62 27.57 -5.60
N THR A 71 5.68 27.36 -4.82
CA THR A 71 6.72 26.39 -5.19
C THR A 71 6.19 24.97 -5.13
N LEU A 72 5.40 24.63 -4.11
CA LEU A 72 4.70 23.34 -4.01
C LEU A 72 3.79 23.12 -5.21
N GLN A 73 2.90 24.07 -5.53
CA GLN A 73 1.98 23.97 -6.67
C GLN A 73 2.73 23.71 -7.98
N ARG A 74 3.81 24.46 -8.25
CA ARG A 74 4.62 24.25 -9.47
C ARG A 74 5.27 22.88 -9.50
N SER A 75 5.76 22.41 -8.35
CA SER A 75 6.40 21.09 -8.25
C SER A 75 5.38 19.96 -8.42
N GLU A 76 4.18 20.10 -7.86
CA GLU A 76 3.10 19.13 -8.05
C GLU A 76 2.64 19.08 -9.50
N GLU A 77 2.37 20.24 -10.10
CA GLU A 77 1.87 20.32 -11.47
C GLU A 77 2.85 19.76 -12.49
N THR A 78 4.16 19.91 -12.29
CA THR A 78 5.18 19.42 -13.24
C THR A 78 5.63 18.01 -12.92
N LEU A 79 6.10 17.75 -11.69
CA LEU A 79 6.69 16.46 -11.33
C LEU A 79 5.65 15.35 -11.25
N LEU A 80 4.44 15.62 -10.74
CA LEU A 80 3.42 14.57 -10.65
C LEU A 80 2.88 14.21 -12.04
N LYS A 81 2.72 15.20 -12.93
CA LYS A 81 2.30 14.94 -14.31
C LYS A 81 3.34 14.09 -15.04
N ASP A 82 4.61 14.48 -14.99
CA ASP A 82 5.69 13.73 -15.66
C ASP A 82 5.84 12.31 -15.09
N ARG A 83 5.75 12.15 -13.76
CA ARG A 83 5.76 10.83 -13.11
C ARG A 83 4.55 10.00 -13.52
N MET A 84 3.36 10.58 -13.54
CA MET A 84 2.13 9.91 -13.94
C MET A 84 2.20 9.46 -15.40
N GLU A 85 2.70 10.29 -16.30
CA GLU A 85 2.91 9.93 -17.70
C GLU A 85 3.93 8.81 -17.85
N THR A 86 5.00 8.81 -17.06
CA THR A 86 6.00 7.74 -17.05
C THR A 86 5.40 6.42 -16.56
N ILE A 87 4.62 6.45 -15.48
CA ILE A 87 3.90 5.28 -14.95
C ILE A 87 2.91 4.76 -15.98
N LYS A 88 2.14 5.64 -16.64
CA LYS A 88 1.21 5.25 -17.71
C LYS A 88 1.93 4.56 -18.87
N ARG A 89 3.06 5.11 -19.34
CA ARG A 89 3.86 4.51 -20.42
C ARG A 89 4.40 3.14 -20.02
N ASN A 90 4.93 3.02 -18.79
CA ASN A 90 5.43 1.75 -18.28
C ASN A 90 4.32 0.71 -18.15
N HIS A 91 3.14 1.10 -17.65
CA HIS A 91 1.98 0.23 -17.55
C HIS A 91 1.54 -0.29 -18.92
N VAL A 92 1.45 0.58 -19.92
CA VAL A 92 1.12 0.17 -21.30
C VAL A 92 2.18 -0.79 -21.84
N GLY A 93 3.46 -0.48 -21.66
CA GLY A 93 4.56 -1.36 -22.09
C GLY A 93 4.52 -2.75 -21.44
N LEU A 94 4.31 -2.80 -20.12
CA LEU A 94 4.17 -4.07 -19.38
C LEU A 94 2.92 -4.84 -19.81
N SER A 95 1.81 -4.15 -20.07
CA SER A 95 0.58 -4.79 -20.56
C SER A 95 0.75 -5.42 -21.94
N ASP A 96 1.47 -4.76 -22.85
CA ASP A 96 1.79 -5.33 -24.18
C ASP A 96 2.72 -6.55 -24.04
N GLN A 97 3.74 -6.47 -23.17
CA GLN A 97 4.61 -7.61 -22.89
C GLN A 97 3.83 -8.80 -22.32
N LEU A 98 2.90 -8.56 -21.39
CA LEU A 98 2.05 -9.60 -20.83
C LEU A 98 1.17 -10.24 -21.89
N LEU A 99 0.56 -9.45 -22.78
CA LEU A 99 -0.24 -9.97 -23.90
C LEU A 99 0.60 -10.82 -24.87
N ARG A 100 1.85 -10.42 -25.14
CA ARG A 100 2.77 -11.24 -25.95
C ARG A 100 3.08 -12.57 -25.30
N ILE A 101 3.33 -12.58 -23.98
CA ILE A 101 3.61 -13.81 -23.23
C ILE A 101 2.37 -14.70 -23.21
N MET A 102 1.18 -14.15 -22.96
CA MET A 102 -0.06 -14.93 -23.02
C MET A 102 -0.28 -15.58 -24.38
N ARG A 103 -0.12 -14.83 -25.49
CA ARG A 103 -0.22 -15.41 -26.84
C ARG A 103 0.81 -16.51 -27.09
N ALA A 104 2.03 -16.36 -26.58
CA ALA A 104 3.07 -17.38 -26.71
C ALA A 104 2.72 -18.64 -25.90
N LEU A 105 2.15 -18.48 -24.70
CA LEU A 105 1.64 -19.57 -23.89
C LEU A 105 0.48 -20.29 -24.58
N ASP A 106 -0.51 -19.57 -25.09
CA ASP A 106 -1.64 -20.14 -25.83
C ASP A 106 -1.17 -20.98 -27.03
N ALA A 107 -0.19 -20.48 -27.78
CA ALA A 107 0.39 -21.21 -28.90
C ALA A 107 1.15 -22.48 -28.47
N LEU A 108 1.85 -22.44 -27.33
CA LEU A 108 2.53 -23.60 -26.77
C LEU A 108 1.52 -24.64 -26.25
N GLU A 109 0.47 -24.21 -25.57
CA GLU A 109 -0.62 -25.07 -25.11
C GLU A 109 -1.34 -25.74 -26.29
N GLY A 110 -1.63 -24.99 -27.36
CA GLY A 110 -2.22 -25.54 -28.59
C GLY A 110 -1.32 -26.62 -29.22
N ARG A 111 -0.02 -26.36 -29.36
CA ARG A 111 0.94 -27.36 -29.88
C ARG A 111 1.06 -28.58 -28.98
N PHE A 112 1.00 -28.40 -27.66
CA PHE A 112 1.03 -29.51 -26.71
C PHE A 112 -0.25 -30.36 -26.80
N ALA A 113 -1.42 -29.72 -26.96
CA ALA A 113 -2.69 -30.41 -27.17
C ALA A 113 -2.72 -31.18 -28.51
N GLU A 114 -2.17 -30.61 -29.57
CA GLU A 114 -2.00 -31.32 -30.84
C GLU A 114 -1.06 -32.52 -30.71
N ALA A 115 0.10 -32.34 -30.07
CA ALA A 115 1.06 -33.42 -29.86
C ALA A 115 0.51 -34.54 -28.96
N SER A 116 -0.25 -34.20 -27.91
CA SER A 116 -0.90 -35.17 -27.04
C SER A 116 -2.02 -35.92 -27.76
N ASN A 117 -2.79 -35.24 -28.63
CA ASN A 117 -3.79 -35.87 -29.50
C ASN A 117 -3.14 -36.80 -30.55
N HIS A 118 -2.01 -36.42 -31.13
CA HIS A 118 -1.28 -37.30 -32.05
C HIS A 118 -0.69 -38.51 -31.32
N HIS A 119 -0.24 -38.33 -30.08
CA HIS A 119 0.21 -39.43 -29.23
C HIS A 119 -0.94 -40.37 -28.88
N SER A 120 -2.11 -39.85 -28.50
CA SER A 120 -3.28 -40.68 -28.19
C SER A 120 -3.81 -41.41 -29.43
N ILE A 121 -3.85 -40.76 -30.60
CA ILE A 121 -4.22 -41.40 -31.88
C ILE A 121 -3.20 -42.51 -32.23
N GLY A 122 -1.90 -42.27 -32.06
CA GLY A 122 -0.87 -43.27 -32.31
C GLY A 122 -0.88 -44.43 -31.32
N LEU A 123 -1.24 -44.18 -30.05
CA LEU A 123 -1.45 -45.25 -29.07
C LEU A 123 -2.72 -46.06 -29.36
N LEU A 124 -3.79 -45.43 -29.83
CA LEU A 124 -5.01 -46.11 -30.26
C LEU A 124 -4.74 -46.98 -31.49
N SER A 125 -4.06 -46.45 -32.51
CA SER A 125 -3.70 -47.24 -33.70
C SER A 125 -2.74 -48.38 -33.35
N ARG A 126 -1.83 -48.16 -32.39
CA ARG A 126 -0.92 -49.22 -31.90
C ARG A 126 -1.64 -50.24 -31.04
N ALA A 127 -2.63 -49.85 -30.23
CA ALA A 127 -3.45 -50.76 -29.46
C ALA A 127 -4.36 -51.61 -30.36
N GLU A 128 -4.85 -51.04 -31.46
CA GLU A 128 -5.60 -51.76 -32.50
C GLU A 128 -4.69 -52.73 -33.29
N ALA A 129 -3.48 -52.29 -33.66
CA ALA A 129 -2.50 -53.18 -34.27
C ALA A 129 -2.04 -54.30 -33.32
N LEU A 130 -1.94 -54.01 -32.02
CA LEU A 130 -1.62 -54.99 -30.99
C LEU A 130 -2.79 -55.94 -30.73
N SER A 131 -4.04 -55.48 -30.69
CA SER A 131 -5.20 -56.37 -30.54
C SER A 131 -5.38 -57.28 -31.76
N ALA A 132 -5.11 -56.76 -32.96
CA ALA A 132 -5.02 -57.55 -34.18
C ALA A 132 -3.87 -58.58 -34.11
N ALA A 133 -2.69 -58.19 -33.61
CA ALA A 133 -1.56 -59.11 -33.43
C ALA A 133 -1.80 -60.14 -32.31
N SER A 134 -2.49 -59.77 -31.23
CA SER A 134 -2.87 -60.66 -30.12
C SER A 134 -3.90 -61.71 -30.53
N SER A 135 -4.70 -61.44 -31.57
CA SER A 135 -5.59 -62.46 -32.16
C SER A 135 -4.83 -63.58 -32.90
N MET A 136 -3.55 -63.36 -33.24
CA MET A 136 -2.69 -64.32 -33.92
C MET A 136 -1.66 -64.99 -32.98
N GLN A 137 -1.47 -64.47 -31.77
CA GLN A 137 -0.48 -64.95 -30.81
C GLN A 137 -1.16 -65.46 -29.54
N GLY A 138 -1.99 -66.49 -29.70
CA GLY A 138 -2.31 -67.38 -28.59
C GLY A 138 -1.06 -68.19 -28.24
N ASP A 139 -0.68 -68.16 -26.97
CA ASP A 139 0.30 -69.05 -26.32
C ASP A 139 1.77 -68.59 -26.31
N ALA A 140 2.17 -67.87 -25.24
CA ALA A 140 3.47 -67.99 -24.57
C ALA A 140 3.54 -67.12 -23.29
N PRO A 141 4.04 -67.65 -22.15
CA PRO A 141 4.19 -66.89 -20.91
C PRO A 141 5.49 -66.09 -20.91
N ALA A 142 5.39 -64.76 -20.86
CA ALA A 142 6.54 -63.88 -20.64
C ALA A 142 6.65 -63.49 -19.16
N GLN A 143 7.12 -64.40 -18.31
CA GLN A 143 7.70 -64.02 -17.02
C GLN A 143 9.06 -63.35 -17.28
N ARG A 144 9.05 -62.04 -17.46
CA ARG A 144 10.26 -61.20 -17.38
C ARG A 144 10.39 -60.67 -15.96
N ASN A 145 11.51 -61.00 -15.33
CA ASN A 145 12.08 -60.44 -14.10
C ASN A 145 11.24 -59.32 -13.44
N LEU A 146 10.30 -59.73 -12.60
CA LEU A 146 9.81 -58.91 -11.51
C LEU A 146 10.87 -58.99 -10.42
N GLN A 147 11.77 -58.00 -10.35
CA GLN A 147 12.36 -57.69 -9.05
C GLN A 147 11.18 -57.45 -8.14
N SER A 148 10.99 -58.32 -7.14
CA SER A 148 9.90 -58.21 -6.20
C SER A 148 10.01 -56.84 -5.54
N LEU A 149 9.11 -55.90 -5.85
CA LEU A 149 8.95 -54.70 -5.04
C LEU A 149 8.80 -55.19 -3.61
N THR A 150 9.77 -54.85 -2.76
CA THR A 150 9.71 -55.30 -1.39
C THR A 150 8.59 -54.52 -0.71
N GLN A 151 7.94 -55.12 0.29
CA GLN A 151 6.90 -54.43 1.05
C GLN A 151 7.41 -53.11 1.66
N SER A 152 8.72 -53.00 1.90
CA SER A 152 9.38 -51.76 2.35
C SER A 152 9.29 -50.65 1.31
N ASP A 153 9.61 -50.93 0.04
CA ASP A 153 9.57 -49.93 -1.04
C ASP A 153 8.14 -49.39 -1.25
N ILE A 154 7.14 -50.25 -1.09
CA ILE A 154 5.72 -49.88 -1.18
C ILE A 154 5.34 -48.95 -0.01
N ASN A 155 5.79 -49.25 1.20
CA ASN A 155 5.53 -48.43 2.38
C ASN A 155 6.21 -47.05 2.26
N ASP A 156 7.43 -46.99 1.71
CA ASP A 156 8.16 -45.73 1.50
C ASP A 156 7.45 -44.82 0.48
N VAL A 157 6.95 -45.40 -0.63
CA VAL A 157 6.15 -44.65 -1.61
C VAL A 157 4.83 -44.17 -1.00
N GLN A 158 4.17 -44.99 -0.19
CA GLN A 158 2.95 -44.58 0.52
C GLN A 158 3.23 -43.41 1.48
N GLN A 159 4.35 -43.46 2.20
CA GLN A 159 4.76 -42.40 3.11
C GLN A 159 5.07 -41.10 2.36
N MET A 160 5.78 -41.19 1.23
CA MET A 160 6.05 -40.03 0.38
C MET A 160 4.77 -39.38 -0.15
N LEU A 161 3.78 -40.19 -0.56
CA LEU A 161 2.48 -39.67 -1.02
C LEU A 161 1.71 -38.95 0.10
N ILE A 162 1.74 -39.49 1.32
CA ILE A 162 1.15 -38.84 2.49
C ILE A 162 1.81 -37.48 2.75
N ASP A 163 3.14 -37.42 2.70
CA ASP A 163 3.87 -36.18 2.97
C ASP A 163 3.66 -35.14 1.86
N ASN A 164 3.62 -35.56 0.59
CA ASN A 164 3.25 -34.68 -0.53
C ASN A 164 1.83 -34.14 -0.37
N THR A 165 0.89 -34.95 0.12
CA THR A 165 -0.48 -34.51 0.39
C THR A 165 -0.52 -33.44 1.48
N LYS A 166 0.25 -33.60 2.57
CA LYS A 166 0.37 -32.58 3.64
C LYS A 166 1.00 -31.28 3.15
N VAL A 167 1.99 -31.36 2.26
CA VAL A 167 2.62 -30.17 1.67
C VAL A 167 1.63 -29.42 0.79
N LEU A 168 0.86 -30.15 -0.03
CA LEU A 168 -0.18 -29.56 -0.88
C LEU A 168 -1.27 -28.87 -0.08
N THR A 169 -1.75 -29.46 1.02
CA THR A 169 -2.76 -28.81 1.87
C THR A 169 -2.21 -27.55 2.53
N LYS A 170 -0.96 -27.58 3.00
CA LYS A 170 -0.30 -26.39 3.57
C LYS A 170 -0.11 -25.29 2.53
N LEU A 171 0.29 -25.62 1.31
CA LEU A 171 0.37 -24.66 0.20
C LEU A 171 -0.99 -24.06 -0.13
N GLN A 172 -2.05 -24.88 -0.12
CA GLN A 172 -3.41 -24.41 -0.34
C GLN A 172 -3.88 -23.41 0.73
N GLU A 173 -3.50 -23.62 2.00
CA GLU A 173 -3.77 -22.67 3.08
C GLU A 173 -3.01 -21.36 2.92
N VAL A 174 -1.72 -21.42 2.57
CA VAL A 174 -0.89 -20.23 2.31
C VAL A 174 -1.48 -19.43 1.15
N LEU A 175 -1.80 -20.07 0.02
CA LEU A 175 -2.42 -19.39 -1.13
C LEU A 175 -3.79 -18.79 -0.80
N ARG A 176 -4.59 -19.45 0.06
CA ARG A 176 -5.85 -18.88 0.56
C ARG A 176 -5.64 -17.66 1.45
N LYS A 177 -4.56 -17.64 2.23
CA LYS A 177 -4.18 -16.49 3.04
C LYS A 177 -3.70 -15.35 2.14
N ASP A 178 -2.77 -15.62 1.22
CA ASP A 178 -2.25 -14.62 0.29
C ASP A 178 -3.36 -14.00 -0.57
N LYS A 179 -4.33 -14.80 -1.03
CA LYS A 179 -5.51 -14.29 -1.75
C LYS A 179 -6.34 -13.32 -0.89
N ARG A 180 -6.50 -13.61 0.41
CA ARG A 180 -7.20 -12.70 1.35
C ARG A 180 -6.39 -11.44 1.60
N ASP A 181 -5.08 -11.56 1.79
CA ASP A 181 -4.20 -10.41 2.02
C ASP A 181 -4.17 -9.50 0.79
N ILE A 182 -4.14 -10.05 -0.43
CA ILE A 182 -4.30 -9.29 -1.69
C ILE A 182 -5.65 -8.58 -1.75
N ALA A 183 -6.75 -9.24 -1.36
CA ALA A 183 -8.07 -8.62 -1.35
C ALA A 183 -8.14 -7.45 -0.34
N ILE A 184 -7.55 -7.60 0.85
CA ILE A 184 -7.45 -6.53 1.86
C ILE A 184 -6.61 -5.37 1.34
N MET A 185 -5.47 -5.64 0.68
CA MET A 185 -4.64 -4.60 0.08
C MET A 185 -5.38 -3.85 -1.05
N ALA A 186 -6.16 -4.56 -1.87
CA ALA A 186 -6.97 -3.96 -2.92
C ALA A 186 -8.11 -3.08 -2.34
N GLU A 187 -8.77 -3.53 -1.27
CA GLU A 187 -9.82 -2.77 -0.59
C GLU A 187 -9.26 -1.52 0.12
N ALA A 188 -8.08 -1.62 0.74
CA ALA A 188 -7.39 -0.47 1.32
C ALA A 188 -7.04 0.58 0.26
N GLN A 189 -6.54 0.16 -0.91
CA GLN A 189 -6.28 1.07 -2.04
C GLN A 189 -7.55 1.73 -2.58
N HIS A 190 -8.67 1.00 -2.61
CA HIS A 190 -9.96 1.57 -3.04
C HIS A 190 -10.49 2.59 -2.03
N ASN A 191 -10.39 2.29 -0.73
CA ASN A 191 -10.90 3.15 0.33
C ASN A 191 -10.05 4.42 0.51
N ASP A 192 -8.72 4.34 0.34
CA ASP A 192 -7.85 5.51 0.26
C ASP A 192 -8.18 6.39 -0.97
N GLY A 193 -8.56 5.76 -2.09
CA GLY A 193 -9.05 6.47 -3.28
C GLY A 193 -10.40 7.18 -3.08
N LEU A 194 -11.30 6.61 -2.28
CA LEU A 194 -12.58 7.23 -1.92
C LEU A 194 -12.43 8.33 -0.87
N ALA A 195 -11.53 8.18 0.10
CA ALA A 195 -11.23 9.22 1.09
C ALA A 195 -10.64 10.50 0.46
N LEU A 196 -9.86 10.34 -0.62
CA LEU A 196 -9.33 11.44 -1.43
C LEU A 196 -10.37 12.09 -2.37
N MET A 197 -11.55 11.47 -2.53
CA MET A 197 -12.64 11.98 -3.38
C MET A 197 -13.77 12.67 -2.57
N VAL A 198 -13.80 12.47 -1.25
CA VAL A 198 -14.80 13.04 -0.33
C VAL A 198 -14.26 14.26 0.46
N THR A 199 -12.98 14.59 0.28
CA THR A 199 -12.36 15.85 0.74
C THR A 199 -12.17 16.82 -0.41
#